data_AF-A0A1V3NKV6-F1
#
_entry.id   AF-A0A1V3NKV6-F1
#
_cell.length_a   1.000
_cell.length_b   1.000
_cell.length_c   1.000
_cell.angle_alpha   90.00
_cell.angle_beta   90.00
_cell.angle_gamma   90.00
#
_symmetry.space_group_name_H-M   'P 1'
#
loop_
_entity.id
_entity.type
_entity.pdbx_description
1 polymer ?
#
loop_
_entity_poly.entity_id
_entity_poly.type
_entity_poly.pdbx_seq_one_letter_code
_entity_poly.pdbx_strand_id
1 'polypeptide(L)'
;MPKGKQAPATFPRWARWTLSMGILIVSAVLIVGFLPRGGISTDLSQIGQGQRVAVLTHETASPVSMALMDLVNQFRAESDIGIEFLVAHLGSPDGDRFAREHNTWEPGLLIFFTPEGEPYAMLRQPQTQRAIREAAAATRPMHDAPHGAGQPHH
;
A
#
# COMPACT_ATOMS: atom_id res chain seq x y z
N MET A 1 37.76 63.01 14.50
CA MET A 1 36.45 62.58 13.96
C MET A 1 36.21 61.12 14.33
N PRO A 2 35.25 60.77 15.20
CA PRO A 2 34.93 59.36 15.45
C PRO A 2 33.92 58.83 14.41
N LYS A 3 34.23 57.67 13.81
CA LYS A 3 33.35 56.91 12.91
C LYS A 3 32.18 56.34 13.71
N GLY A 4 30.96 56.65 13.28
CA GLY A 4 29.72 56.12 13.86
C GLY A 4 29.65 54.59 13.75
N LYS A 5 29.35 53.93 14.86
CA LYS A 5 29.11 52.49 14.93
C LYS A 5 27.75 52.20 14.30
N GLN A 6 27.70 51.44 13.21
CA GLN A 6 26.46 51.01 12.58
C GLN A 6 25.73 50.05 13.53
N ALA A 7 24.51 50.42 13.95
CA ALA A 7 23.67 49.57 14.77
C ALA A 7 23.16 48.38 13.94
N PRO A 8 23.10 47.16 14.51
CA PRO A 8 22.64 45.99 13.78
C PRO A 8 21.16 46.13 13.39
N ALA A 9 20.84 45.86 12.13
CA ALA A 9 19.48 45.85 11.64
C ALA A 9 18.64 44.82 12.42
N THR A 10 17.64 45.28 13.16
CA THR A 10 16.74 44.41 13.89
C THR A 10 15.70 43.87 12.93
N PHE A 11 15.67 42.55 12.76
CA PHE A 11 14.70 41.90 11.90
C PHE A 11 13.27 42.23 12.35
N PRO A 12 12.40 42.69 11.45
CA PRO A 12 11.03 43.03 11.80
C PRO A 12 10.30 41.84 12.42
N ARG A 13 9.64 42.05 13.56
CA ARG A 13 8.93 41.00 14.31
C ARG A 13 7.83 40.30 13.48
N TRP A 14 7.22 41.03 12.54
CA TRP A 14 6.22 40.46 11.62
C TRP A 14 6.83 39.47 10.63
N ALA A 15 8.05 39.74 10.13
CA ALA A 15 8.76 38.84 9.21
C ALA A 15 9.23 37.54 9.91
N ARG A 16 9.55 37.61 11.20
CA ARG A 16 9.79 36.40 12.01
C ARG A 16 8.51 35.55 12.14
N TRP A 17 7.36 36.19 12.31
CA TRP A 17 6.08 35.49 12.48
C TRP A 17 5.61 34.83 11.19
N THR A 18 5.75 35.50 10.04
CA THR A 18 5.43 34.91 8.74
C THR A 18 6.38 33.76 8.38
N LEU A 19 7.67 33.88 8.67
CA LEU A 19 8.63 32.80 8.47
C LEU A 19 8.30 31.59 9.34
N SER A 20 7.97 31.80 10.62
CA SER A 20 7.54 30.72 11.52
C SER A 20 6.25 30.05 11.04
N MET A 21 5.25 30.81 10.61
CA MET A 21 4.03 30.24 10.02
C MET A 21 4.32 29.44 8.75
N GLY A 22 5.18 29.96 7.86
CA GLY A 22 5.59 29.25 6.64
C GLY A 22 6.26 27.91 6.94
N ILE A 23 7.20 27.88 7.88
CA ILE A 23 7.84 26.63 8.32
C ILE A 23 6.81 25.66 8.91
N LEU A 24 5.88 26.15 9.72
CA LEU A 24 4.89 25.30 10.38
C LEU A 24 3.90 24.68 9.38
N ILE A 25 3.50 25.45 8.36
CA ILE A 25 2.65 24.96 7.26
C ILE A 25 3.41 23.91 6.43
N VAL A 26 4.67 24.18 6.06
CA VAL A 26 5.49 23.21 5.31
C VAL A 26 5.69 21.93 6.11
N SER A 27 6.01 22.03 7.40
CA SER A 27 6.12 20.86 8.28
C SER A 27 4.81 20.09 8.38
N ALA A 28 3.66 20.76 8.50
CA ALA A 28 2.36 20.10 8.55
C ALA A 28 2.06 19.34 7.24
N VAL A 29 2.34 19.94 6.08
CA VAL A 29 2.18 19.29 4.77
C VAL A 29 3.09 18.06 4.65
N LEU A 30 4.34 18.16 5.09
CA LEU A 30 5.26 17.02 5.10
C LEU A 30 4.77 15.92 6.05
N ILE A 31 4.37 16.26 7.27
CA ILE A 31 3.84 15.30 8.24
C ILE A 31 2.64 14.56 7.66
N VAL A 32 1.67 15.27 7.08
CA VAL A 32 0.50 14.64 6.44
C VAL A 32 0.88 13.83 5.19
N GLY A 33 1.88 14.28 4.42
CA GLY A 33 2.39 13.56 3.24
C GLY A 33 3.17 12.29 3.57
N PHE A 34 3.83 12.24 4.73
CA PHE A 34 4.64 11.12 5.20
C PHE A 34 3.93 10.23 6.24
N LEU A 35 2.71 10.57 6.65
CA LEU A 35 1.95 9.74 7.57
C LEU A 35 1.56 8.43 6.87
N PRO A 36 1.89 7.25 7.45
CA PRO A 36 1.37 5.99 6.95
C PRO A 36 -0.15 6.06 6.99
N ARG A 37 -0.79 5.95 5.81
CA ARG A 37 -2.25 6.06 5.66
C ARG A 37 -2.93 4.80 6.22
N GLY A 38 -2.95 4.67 7.55
CA GLY A 38 -3.51 3.52 8.27
C GLY A 38 -2.73 2.22 8.01
N GLY A 39 -2.64 1.35 9.01
CA GLY A 39 -2.14 0.00 8.78
C GLY A 39 -3.08 -0.76 7.84
N ILE A 40 -2.52 -1.58 6.96
CA ILE A 40 -3.30 -2.66 6.35
C ILE A 40 -3.52 -3.72 7.45
N SER A 41 -4.76 -4.21 7.62
CA SER A 41 -5.09 -5.17 8.67
C SER A 41 -4.32 -6.48 8.49
N THR A 42 -3.88 -7.10 9.58
CA THR A 42 -3.26 -8.45 9.57
C THR A 42 -4.24 -9.55 9.98
N ASP A 43 -5.50 -9.19 10.20
CA ASP A 43 -6.54 -10.13 10.64
C ASP A 43 -7.08 -10.92 9.44
N LEU A 44 -6.45 -12.07 9.18
CA LEU A 44 -6.80 -12.97 8.08
C LEU A 44 -8.14 -13.70 8.31
N SER A 45 -8.73 -13.60 9.50
CA SER A 45 -10.05 -14.22 9.76
C SER A 45 -11.19 -13.56 8.97
N GLN A 46 -10.96 -12.37 8.41
CA GLN A 46 -11.93 -11.62 7.61
C GLN A 46 -12.19 -12.24 6.22
N ILE A 47 -11.35 -13.17 5.77
CA ILE A 47 -11.58 -13.93 4.54
C ILE A 47 -12.85 -14.76 4.71
N GLY A 48 -13.78 -14.64 3.76
CA GLY A 48 -15.05 -15.39 3.79
C GLY A 48 -16.14 -14.82 4.71
N GLN A 49 -15.97 -13.60 5.21
CA GLN A 49 -16.98 -12.93 6.07
C GLN A 49 -18.04 -12.12 5.29
N GLY A 50 -18.30 -12.45 4.03
CA GLY A 50 -19.35 -11.80 3.23
C GLY A 50 -18.91 -10.50 2.52
N GLN A 51 -17.62 -10.20 2.52
CA GLN A 51 -17.01 -9.08 1.79
C GLN A 51 -15.81 -9.54 0.97
N ARG A 52 -15.52 -8.85 -0.13
CA ARG A 52 -14.34 -9.15 -0.95
C ARG A 52 -13.08 -8.72 -0.21
N VAL A 53 -12.06 -9.56 -0.28
CA VAL A 53 -10.80 -9.35 0.41
C VAL A 53 -9.63 -9.52 -0.57
N ALA A 54 -8.58 -8.71 -0.42
CA ALA A 54 -7.31 -8.90 -1.10
C ALA A 54 -6.19 -9.04 -0.06
N VAL A 55 -5.46 -10.15 -0.10
CA VAL A 55 -4.38 -10.46 0.85
C VAL A 55 -3.04 -10.26 0.18
N LEU A 56 -2.21 -9.42 0.78
CA LEU A 56 -0.81 -9.21 0.43
C LEU A 56 0.09 -10.17 1.23
N THR A 57 0.91 -10.98 0.57
CA THR A 57 2.01 -11.69 1.26
C THR A 57 3.18 -10.74 1.48
N HIS A 58 3.53 -10.51 2.74
CA HIS A 58 4.56 -9.54 3.12
C HIS A 58 5.66 -10.18 3.94
N GLU A 59 6.89 -9.78 3.67
CA GLU A 59 8.06 -10.13 4.45
C GLU A 59 8.96 -8.90 4.57
N THR A 60 9.34 -8.52 5.80
CA THR A 60 10.08 -7.28 6.07
C THR A 60 11.43 -7.20 5.35
N ALA A 61 12.06 -8.34 5.07
CA ALA A 61 13.33 -8.41 4.37
C ALA A 61 13.20 -8.35 2.83
N SER A 62 11.97 -8.33 2.29
CA SER A 62 11.71 -8.38 0.85
C SER A 62 11.37 -7.00 0.27
N PRO A 63 12.27 -6.38 -0.52
CA PRO A 63 12.00 -5.12 -1.22
C PRO A 63 10.77 -5.18 -2.12
N VAL A 64 10.50 -6.35 -2.70
CA VAL A 64 9.36 -6.54 -3.58
C VAL A 64 8.04 -6.45 -2.81
N SER A 65 7.96 -7.06 -1.63
CA SER A 65 6.74 -6.98 -0.82
C SER A 65 6.52 -5.61 -0.19
N MET A 66 7.59 -4.87 0.10
CA MET A 66 7.52 -3.46 0.52
C MET A 66 6.95 -2.58 -0.60
N ALA A 67 7.49 -2.70 -1.83
CA ALA A 67 7.00 -1.94 -2.98
C ALA A 67 5.53 -2.26 -3.30
N LEU A 68 5.12 -3.51 -3.15
CA LEU A 68 3.72 -3.90 -3.33
C LEU A 68 2.81 -3.32 -2.21
N MET A 69 3.28 -3.29 -0.97
CA MET A 69 2.54 -2.66 0.13
C MET A 69 2.29 -1.18 -0.14
N ASP A 70 3.31 -0.46 -0.63
CA ASP A 70 3.19 0.95 -1.02
C ASP A 70 2.19 1.14 -2.17
N LEU A 71 2.25 0.27 -3.19
CA LEU A 71 1.33 0.30 -4.32
C LEU A 71 -0.12 0.07 -3.87
N VAL A 72 -0.35 -0.89 -2.97
CA VAL A 72 -1.67 -1.17 -2.39
C VAL A 72 -2.15 0.01 -1.55
N ASN A 73 -1.29 0.62 -0.74
CA ASN A 73 -1.65 1.80 0.06
C ASN A 73 -2.05 3.01 -0.82
N GLN A 74 -1.35 3.23 -1.93
CA GLN A 74 -1.72 4.25 -2.92
C GLN A 74 -3.07 3.92 -3.57
N PHE A 75 -3.25 2.68 -4.00
CA PHE A 75 -4.49 2.22 -4.62
C PHE A 75 -5.71 2.39 -3.69
N ARG A 76 -5.58 2.03 -2.42
CA ARG A 76 -6.62 2.19 -1.38
C ARG A 76 -6.98 3.66 -1.14
N ALA A 77 -5.99 4.56 -1.20
CA ALA A 77 -6.24 5.99 -1.00
C ALA A 77 -7.01 6.62 -2.16
N GLU A 78 -6.89 6.05 -3.37
CA GLU A 78 -7.46 6.61 -4.61
C GLU A 78 -8.73 5.89 -5.07
N SER A 79 -9.00 4.68 -4.56
CA SER A 79 -10.05 3.81 -5.08
C SER A 79 -10.96 3.29 -3.96
N ASP A 80 -12.26 3.54 -4.12
CA ASP A 80 -13.32 2.91 -3.32
C ASP A 80 -13.99 1.80 -4.14
N ILE A 81 -13.45 0.59 -4.06
CA ILE A 81 -13.92 -0.57 -4.86
C ILE A 81 -14.55 -1.67 -4.00
N GLY A 82 -14.82 -1.40 -2.73
CA GLY A 82 -15.42 -2.37 -1.81
C GLY A 82 -14.61 -3.66 -1.70
N ILE A 83 -13.28 -3.54 -1.57
CA ILE A 83 -12.37 -4.64 -1.27
C ILE A 83 -11.58 -4.27 -0.04
N GLU A 84 -11.62 -5.13 0.98
CA GLU A 84 -10.77 -4.98 2.16
C GLU A 84 -9.38 -5.54 1.87
N PHE A 85 -8.34 -4.80 2.22
CA PHE A 85 -6.96 -5.25 2.03
C PHE A 85 -6.39 -5.73 3.35
N LEU A 86 -5.81 -6.94 3.31
CA LEU A 86 -5.16 -7.58 4.45
C LEU A 86 -3.71 -7.89 4.14
N VAL A 87 -2.92 -8.18 5.18
CA VAL A 87 -1.53 -8.63 5.05
C VAL A 87 -1.32 -9.96 5.75
N ALA A 88 -0.80 -10.93 5.00
CA ALA A 88 -0.20 -12.13 5.54
C ALA A 88 1.30 -11.89 5.74
N HIS A 89 1.73 -11.66 6.99
CA HIS A 89 3.15 -11.56 7.33
C HIS A 89 3.79 -12.94 7.35
N LEU A 90 4.63 -13.23 6.36
CA LEU A 90 5.40 -14.49 6.32
C LEU A 90 6.37 -14.54 7.50
N GLY A 91 6.45 -15.70 8.16
CA GLY A 91 7.18 -15.88 9.42
C GLY A 91 6.37 -15.55 10.69
N SER A 92 5.11 -15.12 10.54
CA SER A 92 4.15 -15.04 11.65
C SER A 92 3.26 -16.29 11.68
N PRO A 93 2.71 -16.70 12.84
CA PRO A 93 1.85 -17.89 12.91
C PRO A 93 0.64 -17.86 11.96
N ASP A 94 -0.02 -16.71 11.84
CA ASP A 94 -1.20 -16.55 10.98
C ASP A 94 -0.81 -16.46 9.50
N GLY A 95 0.26 -15.73 9.16
CA GLY A 95 0.76 -15.66 7.79
C GLY A 95 1.32 -16.98 7.28
N ASP A 96 1.99 -17.76 8.13
CA ASP A 96 2.47 -19.10 7.77
C ASP A 96 1.33 -20.10 7.61
N ARG A 97 0.25 -19.96 8.38
CA ARG A 97 -0.98 -20.76 8.18
C ARG A 97 -1.60 -20.43 6.84
N PHE A 98 -1.77 -19.15 6.53
CA PHE A 98 -2.28 -18.71 5.22
C PHE A 98 -1.40 -19.18 4.06
N ALA A 99 -0.08 -19.05 4.17
CA ALA A 99 0.86 -19.51 3.16
C ALA A 99 0.78 -21.03 2.93
N ARG A 100 0.59 -21.82 3.99
CA ARG A 100 0.32 -23.27 3.88
C ARG A 100 -1.00 -23.56 3.17
N GLU A 101 -2.09 -22.93 3.59
CA GLU A 101 -3.44 -23.17 3.08
C GLU A 101 -3.56 -22.84 1.58
N HIS A 102 -2.91 -21.77 1.14
CA HIS A 102 -2.97 -21.31 -0.25
C HIS A 102 -1.71 -21.62 -1.08
N ASN A 103 -0.73 -22.34 -0.52
CA ASN A 103 0.57 -22.63 -1.13
C ASN A 103 1.30 -21.36 -1.65
N THR A 104 1.36 -20.31 -0.82
CA THR A 104 1.81 -18.95 -1.18
C THR A 104 2.95 -18.47 -0.28
N TRP A 105 4.10 -19.12 -0.42
CA TRP A 105 5.32 -18.80 0.35
C TRP A 105 6.14 -17.64 -0.22
N GLU A 106 5.80 -17.17 -1.41
CA GLU A 106 6.52 -16.08 -2.06
C GLU A 106 6.06 -14.73 -1.49
N PRO A 107 6.97 -13.84 -1.06
CA PRO A 107 6.61 -12.48 -0.69
C PRO A 107 6.30 -11.64 -1.93
N GLY A 108 5.37 -10.69 -1.80
CA GLY A 108 4.98 -9.81 -2.91
C GLY A 108 3.91 -10.40 -3.83
N LEU A 109 3.06 -11.28 -3.30
CA LEU A 109 1.84 -11.73 -3.96
C LEU A 109 0.66 -10.88 -3.49
N LEU A 110 -0.29 -10.63 -4.39
CA LEU A 110 -1.61 -10.09 -4.04
C LEU A 110 -2.68 -11.06 -4.51
N ILE A 111 -3.45 -11.59 -3.57
CA ILE A 111 -4.43 -12.65 -3.81
C ILE A 111 -5.81 -12.12 -3.48
N PHE A 112 -6.76 -12.26 -4.41
CA PHE A 112 -8.11 -11.74 -4.26
C PHE A 112 -9.09 -12.88 -3.98
N PHE A 113 -9.97 -12.63 -3.01
CA PHE A 113 -10.93 -13.59 -2.47
C PHE A 113 -12.37 -13.07 -2.63
N THR A 114 -13.27 -13.99 -3.00
CA THR A 114 -14.72 -13.71 -3.06
C THR A 114 -15.29 -13.50 -1.65
N PRO A 115 -16.53 -13.01 -1.51
CA PRO A 115 -17.21 -12.92 -0.22
C PRO A 115 -17.27 -14.23 0.57
N GLU A 116 -17.22 -15.37 -0.13
CA GLU A 116 -17.24 -16.72 0.43
C GLU A 116 -15.84 -17.23 0.83
N GLY A 117 -14.78 -16.49 0.50
CA GLY A 117 -13.41 -16.86 0.84
C GLY A 117 -12.69 -17.67 -0.25
N GLU A 118 -13.26 -17.74 -1.46
CA GLU A 118 -12.64 -18.47 -2.58
C GLU A 118 -11.66 -17.56 -3.35
N PRO A 119 -10.43 -18.02 -3.66
CA PRO A 119 -9.49 -17.23 -4.45
C PRO A 119 -9.93 -17.15 -5.91
N TYR A 120 -9.98 -15.94 -6.46
CA TYR A 120 -10.41 -15.69 -7.84
C TYR A 120 -9.34 -15.03 -8.73
N ALA A 121 -8.36 -14.34 -8.13
CA ALA A 121 -7.24 -13.77 -8.86
C ALA A 121 -5.97 -13.77 -8.00
N MET A 122 -4.82 -13.93 -8.65
CA MET A 122 -3.51 -13.80 -8.01
C MET A 122 -2.59 -13.00 -8.90
N LEU A 123 -2.03 -11.92 -8.36
CA LEU A 123 -1.02 -11.11 -9.02
C LEU A 123 0.34 -11.40 -8.39
N ARG A 124 1.30 -11.83 -9.22
CA ARG A 124 2.70 -11.93 -8.82
C ARG A 124 3.37 -10.59 -9.05
N GLN A 125 3.77 -9.93 -7.97
CA GLN A 125 4.58 -8.72 -8.00
C GLN A 125 4.03 -7.63 -8.95
N PRO A 126 2.74 -7.26 -8.86
CA PRO A 126 2.19 -6.26 -9.76
C PRO A 126 2.89 -4.91 -9.57
N GLN A 127 3.20 -4.26 -10.70
CA GLN A 127 3.95 -3.01 -10.73
C GLN A 127 3.07 -1.78 -10.92
N THR A 128 1.77 -1.96 -11.16
CA THR A 128 0.84 -0.87 -11.48
C THR A 128 -0.51 -1.03 -10.81
N GLN A 129 -1.13 0.10 -10.44
CA GLN A 129 -2.49 0.13 -9.92
C GLN A 129 -3.52 -0.40 -10.93
N ARG A 130 -3.24 -0.27 -12.23
CA ARG A 130 -4.11 -0.78 -13.30
C ARG A 130 -4.26 -2.30 -13.20
N ALA A 131 -3.15 -3.03 -12.99
CA ALA A 131 -3.20 -4.49 -12.82
C ALA A 131 -4.05 -4.89 -11.59
N ILE A 132 -3.90 -4.17 -10.47
CA ILE A 132 -4.71 -4.38 -9.25
C ILE A 132 -6.20 -4.15 -9.56
N ARG A 133 -6.53 -3.07 -10.29
CA ARG A 133 -7.91 -2.73 -10.66
C ARG A 133 -8.53 -3.77 -11.59
N GLU A 134 -7.79 -4.22 -12.59
CA GLU A 134 -8.23 -5.24 -13.53
C GLU A 134 -8.48 -6.57 -12.83
N ALA A 135 -7.57 -7.00 -11.94
CA ALA A 135 -7.76 -8.21 -11.15
C ALA A 135 -8.94 -8.08 -10.19
N ALA A 136 -9.09 -6.96 -9.49
CA ALA A 136 -10.21 -6.69 -8.59
C ALA A 136 -11.58 -6.73 -9.28
N ALA A 137 -11.64 -6.37 -10.56
CA ALA A 137 -12.85 -6.42 -11.37
C ALA A 137 -13.16 -7.84 -11.91
N ALA A 138 -12.16 -8.72 -11.98
CA ALA A 138 -12.30 -10.06 -12.51
C ALA A 138 -13.03 -10.98 -11.52
N THR A 139 -14.36 -10.95 -11.47
CA THR A 139 -15.14 -11.73 -10.48
C THR A 139 -15.29 -13.22 -10.82
N ARG A 140 -14.39 -13.80 -11.63
CA ARG A 140 -14.47 -15.21 -12.03
C ARG A 140 -13.51 -16.06 -11.19
N PRO A 141 -13.96 -17.18 -10.60
CA PRO A 141 -13.11 -18.05 -9.79
C PRO A 141 -11.93 -18.59 -10.59
N MET A 142 -10.79 -18.79 -9.93
CA MET A 142 -9.53 -19.19 -10.58
C MET A 142 -9.61 -20.57 -11.25
N HIS A 143 -10.59 -21.40 -10.87
CA HIS A 143 -10.84 -22.73 -11.44
C HIS A 143 -11.27 -22.70 -12.92
N ASP A 144 -11.76 -21.56 -13.42
CA ASP A 144 -12.25 -21.41 -14.80
C ASP A 144 -11.25 -20.70 -15.73
N ALA A 145 -10.01 -20.45 -15.28
CA ALA A 145 -8.98 -19.88 -16.14
C ALA A 145 -8.58 -20.91 -17.22
N PRO A 146 -8.73 -20.61 -18.53
CA PRO A 146 -8.36 -21.55 -19.57
C PRO A 146 -6.86 -21.82 -19.50
N HIS A 147 -6.50 -23.08 -19.23
CA HIS A 147 -5.16 -23.58 -19.54
C HIS A 147 -4.92 -23.47 -21.05
N GLY A 148 -4.13 -22.49 -21.46
CA GLY A 148 -3.55 -22.43 -22.80
C GLY A 148 -4.10 -21.32 -23.69
N ALA A 149 -3.31 -20.26 -23.82
CA ALA A 149 -3.12 -19.58 -25.10
C ALA A 149 -1.63 -19.32 -25.24
N GLY A 150 -1.00 -20.03 -26.18
CA GLY A 150 0.43 -19.94 -26.45
C GLY A 150 0.85 -18.52 -26.83
N GLN A 151 2.03 -18.14 -26.37
CA GLN A 151 2.77 -17.02 -26.93
C GLN A 151 2.96 -17.24 -28.45
N PRO A 152 2.59 -16.29 -29.31
CA PRO A 152 3.16 -16.25 -30.64
C PRO A 152 4.58 -15.69 -30.53
N HIS A 153 5.55 -16.50 -30.94
CA HIS A 153 6.90 -16.02 -31.25
C HIS A 153 6.84 -15.01 -32.39
N HIS A 154 7.40 -13.82 -32.16
CA HIS A 154 7.92 -12.94 -33.20
C HIS A 154 9.29 -12.44 -32.75
#